data_AF-A0A9X2YVD1-F1
#
_entry.id   AF-A0A9X2YVD1-F1
#
_cell.length_a   1.000
_cell.length_b   1.000
_cell.length_c   1.000
_cell.angle_alpha   90.00
_cell.angle_beta   90.00
_cell.angle_gamma   90.00
#
_symmetry.space_group_name_H-M   'P 1'
#
loop_
_entity.id
_entity.type
_entity.pdbx_description
1 polymer ?
#
loop_
_entity_poly.entity_id
_entity_poly.type
_entity_poly.pdbx_seq_one_letter_code
_entity_poly.pdbx_strand_id
1 'polypeptide(L)'
;MRLTALASARRRFTSEDRYYWITSLLAARGHQRATCRLTALNILGCGTVPLVLMLGDHGPTGARDRFLAVTVFAISAALAATWLRSSWPTRRGSQLCVVICAILLTVGCLIENDPALGLLGATGFIALSTFTAVFHAGWLLAYTWIVGVATIVVQSVRFAGVAPEVTVGAIALFAFVNAFVVFCCRSVVRLVDSDVHYGELEPLTGLLTRDAFSERVATVVTRDRDDDRFLAIVVVSLDSFSLLTAMGGEAGGNQARVAVGQRLRETLRRDALLAHVGESEYLIADTFSSTDASVLTDRLQHTVRTAPFRLTASIGTVVAPLAELVGHPPHDVVEELITIASTNVYLARRNGGQRTETTANPELTSLRETNGWDDDDLTA
;
A
#
# COMPACT_ATOMS: atom_id res chain seq x y z
N MET A 1 -6.94 -34.54 10.61
CA MET A 1 -7.98 -33.49 10.67
C MET A 1 -7.69 -32.36 11.67
N ARG A 2 -7.13 -32.62 12.88
CA ARG A 2 -6.75 -31.55 13.83
C ARG A 2 -5.50 -30.74 13.45
N LEU A 3 -4.54 -31.35 12.74
CA LEU A 3 -3.29 -30.67 12.30
C LEU A 3 -3.52 -29.66 11.16
N THR A 4 -4.46 -29.93 10.25
CA THR A 4 -4.85 -29.00 9.17
C THR A 4 -5.69 -27.81 9.69
N ALA A 5 -6.49 -28.02 10.74
CA ALA A 5 -7.21 -26.95 11.43
C ALA A 5 -6.25 -25.99 12.19
N LEU A 6 -5.21 -26.52 12.83
CA LEU A 6 -4.18 -25.72 13.48
C LEU A 6 -3.27 -24.99 12.47
N ALA A 7 -2.95 -25.62 11.34
CA ALA A 7 -2.17 -24.98 10.27
C ALA A 7 -2.96 -23.86 9.55
N SER A 8 -4.26 -24.05 9.33
CA SER A 8 -5.15 -23.02 8.75
C SER A 8 -5.46 -21.88 9.74
N ALA A 9 -5.62 -22.19 11.03
CA ALA A 9 -5.69 -21.19 12.09
C ALA A 9 -4.38 -20.40 12.19
N ARG A 10 -3.22 -21.06 12.16
CA ARG A 10 -1.90 -20.42 12.15
C ARG A 10 -1.72 -19.53 10.91
N ARG A 11 -2.13 -19.98 9.72
CA ARG A 11 -2.15 -19.17 8.49
C ARG A 11 -3.06 -17.94 8.57
N ARG A 12 -4.25 -18.06 9.22
CA ARG A 12 -5.14 -16.91 9.49
C ARG A 12 -4.57 -15.94 10.53
N PHE A 13 -3.84 -16.42 11.52
CA PHE A 13 -3.16 -15.57 12.52
C PHE A 13 -1.90 -14.90 11.97
N THR A 14 -1.23 -15.53 11.00
CA THR A 14 -0.14 -14.94 10.21
C THR A 14 -0.62 -14.26 8.94
N SER A 15 -1.92 -13.95 8.81
CA SER A 15 -2.47 -13.22 7.66
C SER A 15 -1.63 -11.97 7.44
N GLU A 16 -1.17 -11.80 6.21
CA GLU A 16 -0.23 -10.79 5.75
C GLU A 16 -0.43 -9.45 6.43
N ASP A 17 0.66 -8.95 7.01
CA ASP A 17 0.68 -7.65 7.65
C ASP A 17 0.44 -6.57 6.57
N ARG A 18 -0.73 -5.95 6.62
CA ARG A 18 -1.21 -4.99 5.61
C ARG A 18 -0.55 -3.62 5.69
N TYR A 19 0.46 -3.46 6.56
CA TYR A 19 1.11 -2.18 6.81
C TYR A 19 1.51 -1.48 5.52
N TYR A 20 2.27 -2.14 4.65
CA TYR A 20 2.76 -1.50 3.44
C TYR A 20 1.66 -1.18 2.41
N TRP A 21 0.65 -2.04 2.29
CA TRP A 21 -0.49 -1.83 1.39
C TRP A 21 -1.34 -0.61 1.80
N ILE A 22 -1.65 -0.46 3.09
CA ILE A 22 -2.39 0.73 3.56
C ILE A 22 -1.54 1.98 3.41
N THR A 23 -0.23 1.88 3.65
CA THR A 23 0.66 3.04 3.49
C THR A 23 0.78 3.50 2.05
N SER A 24 0.82 2.60 1.08
CA SER A 24 0.85 2.96 -0.33
C SER A 24 -0.49 3.56 -0.76
N LEU A 25 -1.63 3.03 -0.28
CA LEU A 25 -2.95 3.60 -0.53
C LEU A 25 -3.09 5.03 0.01
N LEU A 26 -2.57 5.29 1.22
CA LEU A 26 -2.57 6.63 1.81
C LEU A 26 -1.64 7.60 1.07
N ALA A 27 -0.49 7.12 0.59
CA ALA A 27 0.43 7.91 -0.21
C ALA A 27 -0.20 8.27 -1.56
N ALA A 28 -0.78 7.29 -2.26
CA ALA A 28 -1.44 7.48 -3.56
C ALA A 28 -2.61 8.47 -3.50
N ARG A 29 -3.32 8.55 -2.36
CA ARG A 29 -4.42 9.50 -2.15
C ARG A 29 -4.02 10.80 -1.45
N GLY A 30 -2.73 11.03 -1.21
CA GLY A 30 -2.22 12.25 -0.55
C GLY A 30 -2.60 12.39 0.94
N HIS A 31 -3.19 11.36 1.57
CA HIS A 31 -3.63 11.38 2.97
C HIS A 31 -2.55 10.94 3.96
N GLN A 32 -1.35 10.60 3.50
CA GLN A 32 -0.24 10.15 4.33
C GLN A 32 0.13 11.17 5.43
N ARG A 33 0.35 12.45 5.09
CA ARG A 33 0.71 13.48 6.08
C ARG A 33 -0.40 13.72 7.11
N ALA A 34 -1.66 13.70 6.67
CA ALA A 34 -2.80 13.86 7.57
C ALA A 34 -2.88 12.71 8.58
N THR A 35 -2.68 11.48 8.11
CA THR A 35 -2.67 10.28 8.96
C THR A 35 -1.54 10.32 9.98
N CYS A 36 -0.31 10.70 9.58
CA CYS A 36 0.80 10.91 10.51
C CYS A 36 0.47 11.90 11.63
N ARG A 37 -0.09 13.06 11.27
CA ARG A 37 -0.46 14.10 12.23
C ARG A 37 -1.55 13.62 13.19
N LEU A 38 -2.55 12.90 12.68
CA LEU A 38 -3.62 12.32 13.49
C LEU A 38 -3.08 11.29 14.49
N THR A 39 -2.21 10.38 14.05
CA THR A 39 -1.57 9.39 14.92
C THR A 39 -0.70 10.07 15.98
N ALA A 40 0.12 11.04 15.59
CA ALA A 40 0.94 11.82 16.53
C ALA A 40 0.09 12.56 17.56
N LEU A 41 -1.01 13.18 17.13
CA LEU A 41 -1.97 13.86 18.00
C LEU A 41 -2.62 12.88 18.99
N ASN A 42 -2.99 11.69 18.54
CA ASN A 42 -3.58 10.67 19.42
C ASN A 42 -2.59 10.18 20.48
N ILE A 43 -1.33 9.90 20.09
CA ILE A 43 -0.27 9.51 21.03
C ILE A 43 -0.01 10.61 22.07
N LEU A 44 0.13 11.87 21.62
CA LEU A 44 0.31 13.01 22.53
C LEU A 44 -0.89 13.18 23.46
N GLY A 45 -2.11 13.14 22.91
CA GLY A 45 -3.33 13.32 23.67
C GLY A 45 -3.52 12.26 24.76
N CYS A 46 -3.18 11.00 24.50
CA CYS A 46 -3.20 9.97 25.54
C CYS A 46 -2.10 10.19 26.60
N GLY A 47 -0.90 10.59 26.17
CA GLY A 47 0.24 10.81 27.07
C GLY A 47 0.13 12.06 27.95
N THR A 48 -0.65 13.07 27.55
CA THR A 48 -0.88 14.29 28.35
C THR A 48 -1.89 14.09 29.47
N VAL A 49 -2.78 13.09 29.39
CA VAL A 49 -3.86 12.90 30.38
C VAL A 49 -3.33 12.80 31.81
N PRO A 50 -2.36 11.93 32.16
CA PRO A 50 -1.86 11.85 33.53
C PRO A 50 -1.14 13.12 33.98
N LEU A 51 -0.48 13.82 33.06
CA LEU A 51 0.20 15.09 33.32
C LEU A 51 -0.79 16.20 33.69
N VAL A 52 -1.93 16.27 33.00
CA VAL A 52 -2.99 17.24 33.30
C VAL A 52 -3.65 16.91 34.64
N LEU A 53 -3.90 15.62 34.91
CA LEU A 53 -4.53 15.18 36.16
C LEU A 53 -3.65 15.44 37.39
N MET A 54 -2.32 15.55 37.25
CA MET A 54 -1.42 15.99 38.33
C MET A 54 -1.75 17.38 38.87
N LEU A 55 -2.47 18.24 38.12
CA LEU A 55 -2.89 19.57 38.57
C LEU A 55 -4.07 19.50 39.55
N GLY A 56 -4.76 18.38 39.63
CA GLY A 56 -5.92 18.17 40.51
C GLY A 56 -5.65 17.16 41.63
N ASP A 57 -6.58 17.11 42.58
CA ASP A 57 -6.44 16.24 43.76
C ASP A 57 -6.64 14.75 43.47
N HIS A 58 -7.18 14.43 42.29
CA HIS A 58 -7.58 13.07 41.90
C HIS A 58 -6.50 12.35 41.08
N GLY A 59 -5.49 13.12 40.62
CA GLY A 59 -4.36 12.60 39.86
C GLY A 59 -3.26 12.00 40.75
N PRO A 60 -2.09 11.70 40.18
CA PRO A 60 -0.99 11.06 40.91
C PRO A 60 -0.45 11.98 42.02
N THR A 61 -0.52 11.52 43.28
CA THR A 61 -0.08 12.29 44.46
C THR A 61 1.32 11.94 44.94
N GLY A 62 1.72 10.67 44.82
CA GLY A 62 3.04 10.20 45.25
C GLY A 62 4.17 10.68 44.33
N ALA A 63 5.36 10.93 44.90
CA ALA A 63 6.54 11.35 44.12
C ALA A 63 6.90 10.36 43.01
N ARG A 64 6.75 9.05 43.27
CA ARG A 64 6.92 7.98 42.28
C ARG A 64 5.92 8.11 41.13
N ASP A 65 4.64 8.29 41.45
CA ASP A 65 3.57 8.24 40.44
C ASP A 65 3.58 9.52 39.58
N ARG A 66 3.95 10.66 40.16
CA ARG A 66 4.24 11.92 39.43
C ARG A 66 5.45 11.78 38.49
N PHE A 67 6.52 11.14 38.94
CA PHE A 67 7.68 10.86 38.08
C PHE A 67 7.30 9.96 36.90
N LEU A 68 6.47 8.94 37.14
CA LEU A 68 5.95 8.07 36.09
C LEU A 68 5.05 8.83 35.11
N ALA A 69 4.17 9.73 35.57
CA ALA A 69 3.34 10.57 34.70
C ALA A 69 4.17 11.43 33.74
N VAL A 70 5.21 12.10 34.26
CA VAL A 70 6.14 12.88 33.43
C VAL A 70 6.90 12.00 32.44
N THR A 71 7.32 10.80 32.87
CA THR A 71 7.99 9.83 32.00
C THR A 71 7.08 9.34 30.88
N VAL A 72 5.81 9.05 31.18
CA VAL A 72 4.80 8.66 30.19
C VAL A 72 4.60 9.74 29.15
N PHE A 73 4.49 11.00 29.57
CA PHE A 73 4.39 12.14 28.66
C PHE A 73 5.65 12.27 27.79
N ALA A 74 6.85 12.21 28.38
CA ALA A 74 8.11 12.35 27.66
C ALA A 74 8.29 11.27 26.57
N ILE A 75 7.99 10.00 26.89
CA ILE A 75 8.07 8.91 25.91
C ILE A 75 6.99 9.08 24.82
N SER A 76 5.76 9.46 25.19
CA SER A 76 4.68 9.72 24.24
C SER A 76 5.04 10.86 23.27
N ALA A 77 5.64 11.94 23.78
CA ALA A 77 6.11 13.05 22.97
C ALA A 77 7.25 12.64 22.02
N ALA A 78 8.20 11.83 22.49
CA ALA A 78 9.27 11.29 21.64
C ALA A 78 8.72 10.40 20.51
N LEU A 79 7.75 9.51 20.83
CA LEU A 79 7.08 8.69 19.82
C LEU A 79 6.30 9.54 18.83
N ALA A 80 5.50 10.51 19.28
CA ALA A 80 4.76 11.40 18.40
C ALA A 80 5.68 12.21 17.47
N ALA A 81 6.83 12.68 17.97
CA ALA A 81 7.83 13.37 17.16
C ALA A 81 8.37 12.48 16.03
N THR A 82 8.47 11.16 16.23
CA THR A 82 8.88 10.23 15.15
C THR A 82 7.86 10.17 14.01
N TRP A 83 6.58 10.33 14.32
CA TRP A 83 5.48 10.37 13.34
C TRP A 83 5.37 11.70 12.61
N LEU A 84 5.88 12.78 13.19
CA LEU A 84 5.90 14.13 12.57
C LEU A 84 7.10 14.36 11.64
N ARG A 85 8.03 13.41 11.54
CA ARG A 85 9.18 13.49 10.61
C ARG A 85 8.72 13.43 9.16
N SER A 86 9.58 13.90 8.25
CA SER A 86 9.33 13.85 6.80
C SER A 86 9.28 12.42 6.24
N SER A 87 9.91 11.47 6.91
CA SER A 87 9.91 10.05 6.56
C SER A 87 8.85 9.27 7.33
N TRP A 88 8.07 8.46 6.60
CA TRP A 88 7.07 7.57 7.18
C TRP A 88 7.73 6.47 8.02
N PRO A 89 7.15 6.07 9.18
CA PRO A 89 7.75 5.03 10.02
C PRO A 89 7.88 3.69 9.31
N THR A 90 8.97 2.98 9.55
CA THR A 90 9.11 1.59 9.08
C THR A 90 8.11 0.68 9.79
N ARG A 91 7.80 -0.47 9.19
CA ARG A 91 6.89 -1.47 9.78
C ARG A 91 7.29 -1.85 11.20
N ARG A 92 8.57 -2.17 11.43
CA ARG A 92 9.10 -2.52 12.76
C ARG A 92 8.98 -1.34 13.72
N GLY A 93 9.24 -0.11 13.25
CA GLY A 93 9.05 1.11 14.05
C GLY A 93 7.61 1.30 14.52
N SER A 94 6.64 1.08 13.63
CA SER A 94 5.21 1.16 13.99
C SER A 94 4.78 0.05 14.96
N GLN A 95 5.25 -1.18 14.78
CA GLN A 95 4.97 -2.28 15.72
C GLN A 95 5.52 -1.99 17.12
N LEU A 96 6.77 -1.50 17.22
CA LEU A 96 7.36 -1.08 18.49
C LEU A 96 6.56 0.08 19.12
N CYS A 97 6.10 1.03 18.31
CA CYS A 97 5.26 2.12 18.78
C CYS A 97 3.96 1.60 19.40
N VAL A 98 3.29 0.62 18.79
CA VAL A 98 2.07 -0.01 19.36
C VAL A 98 2.35 -0.68 20.70
N VAL A 99 3.44 -1.45 20.79
CA VAL A 99 3.84 -2.13 22.04
C VAL A 99 4.11 -1.12 23.15
N ILE A 100 4.90 -0.08 22.86
CA ILE A 100 5.22 0.96 23.83
C ILE A 100 3.95 1.71 24.24
N CYS A 101 3.08 2.10 23.30
CA CYS A 101 1.82 2.78 23.62
C CYS A 101 0.91 1.95 24.52
N ALA A 102 0.83 0.63 24.33
CA ALA A 102 0.06 -0.25 25.21
C ALA A 102 0.59 -0.22 26.66
N ILE A 103 1.92 -0.24 26.82
CA ILE A 103 2.57 -0.14 28.14
C ILE A 103 2.31 1.24 28.76
N LEU A 104 2.49 2.31 28.00
CA LEU A 104 2.27 3.68 28.47
C LEU A 104 0.82 3.92 28.90
N LEU A 105 -0.16 3.42 28.14
CA LEU A 105 -1.58 3.47 28.51
C LEU A 105 -1.84 2.72 29.82
N THR A 106 -1.26 1.52 29.97
CA THR A 106 -1.40 0.73 31.20
C THR A 106 -0.84 1.48 32.41
N VAL A 107 0.39 1.98 32.31
CA VAL A 107 1.03 2.75 33.40
C VAL A 107 0.22 4.00 33.70
N GLY A 108 -0.20 4.75 32.68
CA GLY A 108 -1.03 5.94 32.83
C GLY A 108 -2.35 5.67 33.55
N CYS A 109 -3.01 4.54 33.30
CA CYS A 109 -4.23 4.16 34.02
C CYS A 109 -3.93 3.81 35.49
N LEU A 110 -2.83 3.09 35.75
CA LEU A 110 -2.53 2.56 37.08
C LEU A 110 -2.05 3.62 38.08
N ILE A 111 -1.36 4.66 37.61
CA ILE A 111 -0.82 5.73 38.46
C ILE A 111 -1.90 6.69 38.98
N GLU A 112 -3.09 6.68 38.39
CA GLU A 112 -4.22 7.48 38.88
C GLU A 112 -4.70 6.95 40.23
N ASN A 113 -4.93 7.88 41.16
CA ASN A 113 -5.43 7.55 42.49
C ASN A 113 -6.90 7.16 42.45
N ASP A 114 -7.71 7.89 41.67
CA ASP A 114 -9.11 7.56 41.43
C ASP A 114 -9.24 6.45 40.36
N PRO A 115 -9.73 5.25 40.71
CA PRO A 115 -9.91 4.16 39.75
C PRO A 115 -10.89 4.50 38.62
N ALA A 116 -11.83 5.43 38.83
CA ALA A 116 -12.76 5.86 37.78
C ALA A 116 -12.04 6.59 36.64
N LEU A 117 -11.07 7.45 36.96
CA LEU A 117 -10.21 8.11 35.97
C LEU A 117 -9.34 7.10 35.22
N GLY A 118 -8.88 6.07 35.91
CA GLY A 118 -8.16 4.97 35.29
C GLY A 118 -9.02 4.11 34.34
N LEU A 119 -10.30 3.90 34.64
CA LEU A 119 -11.25 3.25 33.74
C LEU A 119 -11.53 4.11 32.48
N LEU A 120 -11.64 5.43 32.65
CA LEU A 120 -11.72 6.37 31.53
C LEU A 120 -10.44 6.34 30.68
N GLY A 121 -9.27 6.33 31.29
CA GLY A 121 -7.98 6.21 30.60
C GLY A 121 -7.86 4.94 29.77
N ALA A 122 -8.46 3.84 30.23
CA ALA A 122 -8.46 2.57 29.51
C ALA A 122 -9.17 2.67 28.14
N THR A 123 -10.05 3.64 27.92
CA THR A 123 -10.65 3.90 26.60
C THR A 123 -9.60 4.24 25.52
N GLY A 124 -8.40 4.69 25.90
CA GLY A 124 -7.27 4.89 24.98
C GLY A 124 -6.87 3.60 24.24
N PHE A 125 -7.14 2.42 24.80
CA PHE A 125 -6.95 1.15 24.10
C PHE A 125 -7.87 0.99 22.88
N ILE A 126 -9.00 1.70 22.79
CA ILE A 126 -9.87 1.68 21.60
C ILE A 126 -9.12 2.32 20.42
N ALA A 127 -8.48 3.48 20.63
CA ALA A 127 -7.69 4.14 19.59
C ALA A 127 -6.51 3.27 19.14
N LEU A 128 -5.80 2.66 20.10
CA LEU A 128 -4.69 1.76 19.81
C LEU A 128 -5.14 0.48 19.08
N SER A 129 -6.27 -0.10 19.48
CA SER A 129 -6.87 -1.28 18.83
C SER A 129 -7.35 -0.96 17.42
N THR A 130 -7.94 0.22 17.22
CA THR A 130 -8.38 0.71 15.90
C THR A 130 -7.21 0.84 14.94
N PHE A 131 -6.14 1.53 15.37
CA PHE A 131 -4.92 1.67 14.58
C PHE A 131 -4.32 0.30 14.23
N THR A 132 -4.22 -0.59 15.22
CA THR A 132 -3.66 -1.94 15.03
C THR A 132 -4.53 -2.80 14.11
N ALA A 133 -5.86 -2.69 14.20
CA ALA A 133 -6.79 -3.44 13.37
C ALA A 133 -6.72 -3.05 11.89
N VAL A 134 -6.46 -1.77 11.61
CA VAL A 134 -6.26 -1.24 10.26
C VAL A 134 -4.90 -1.72 9.74
N PHE A 135 -3.80 -1.34 10.41
CA PHE A 135 -2.46 -1.42 9.83
C PHE A 135 -1.73 -2.75 10.01
N HIS A 136 -2.03 -3.53 11.06
CA HIS A 136 -1.15 -4.62 11.51
C HIS A 136 -1.84 -6.00 11.54
N ALA A 137 -1.00 -7.02 11.66
CA ALA A 137 -1.44 -8.42 11.73
C ALA A 137 -2.26 -8.74 13.00
N GLY A 138 -3.02 -9.84 12.93
CA GLY A 138 -3.94 -10.27 13.99
C GLY A 138 -3.28 -10.52 15.35
N TRP A 139 -2.03 -10.98 15.38
CA TRP A 139 -1.32 -11.26 16.63
C TRP A 139 -1.04 -9.99 17.45
N LEU A 140 -0.72 -8.87 16.79
CA LEU A 140 -0.45 -7.60 17.47
C LEU A 140 -1.75 -7.02 18.03
N LEU A 141 -2.87 -7.20 17.32
CA LEU A 141 -4.17 -6.85 17.85
C LEU A 141 -4.51 -7.68 19.09
N ALA A 142 -4.28 -9.00 19.04
CA ALA A 142 -4.50 -9.87 20.21
C ALA A 142 -3.67 -9.41 21.41
N TYR A 143 -2.41 -9.02 21.20
CA TYR A 143 -1.57 -8.41 22.23
C TYR A 143 -2.22 -7.15 22.83
N THR A 144 -2.66 -6.19 22.00
CA THR A 144 -3.31 -4.96 22.51
C THR A 144 -4.58 -5.23 23.30
N TRP A 145 -5.36 -6.25 22.90
CA TRP A 145 -6.57 -6.65 23.60
C TRP A 145 -6.28 -7.32 24.94
N ILE A 146 -5.27 -8.20 25.00
CA ILE A 146 -4.86 -8.85 26.25
C ILE A 146 -4.41 -7.80 27.26
N VAL A 147 -3.57 -6.84 26.85
CA VAL A 147 -3.10 -5.76 27.73
C VAL A 147 -4.24 -4.84 28.16
N GLY A 148 -5.14 -4.47 27.23
CA GLY A 148 -6.30 -3.63 27.54
C GLY A 148 -7.28 -4.29 28.51
N VAL A 149 -7.62 -5.57 28.29
CA VAL A 149 -8.48 -6.34 29.20
C VAL A 149 -7.82 -6.48 30.57
N ALA A 150 -6.53 -6.81 30.64
CA ALA A 150 -5.82 -6.92 31.91
C ALA A 150 -5.85 -5.59 32.69
N THR A 151 -5.63 -4.46 31.99
CA THR A 151 -5.71 -3.11 32.60
C THR A 151 -7.10 -2.86 33.17
N ILE A 152 -8.16 -3.13 32.40
CA ILE A 152 -9.54 -2.93 32.84
C ILE A 152 -9.89 -3.82 34.03
N VAL A 153 -9.46 -5.09 34.02
CA VAL A 153 -9.70 -6.01 35.15
C VAL A 153 -9.06 -5.48 36.42
N VAL A 154 -7.80 -5.01 36.36
CA VAL A 154 -7.12 -4.42 37.53
C VAL A 154 -7.87 -3.19 38.04
N GLN A 155 -8.28 -2.28 37.16
CA GLN A 155 -9.01 -1.07 37.56
C GLN A 155 -10.41 -1.39 38.08
N SER A 156 -11.06 -2.41 37.52
CA SER A 156 -12.35 -2.90 37.97
C SER A 156 -12.26 -3.48 39.37
N VAL A 157 -11.22 -4.26 39.69
CA VAL A 157 -10.98 -4.76 41.05
C VAL A 157 -10.74 -3.61 42.03
N ARG A 158 -10.02 -2.55 41.61
CA ARG A 158 -9.82 -1.35 42.43
C ARG A 158 -11.11 -0.56 42.66
N PHE A 159 -12.05 -0.58 41.72
CA PHE A 159 -13.31 0.18 41.77
C PHE A 159 -14.51 -0.62 42.30
N ALA A 160 -14.43 -1.95 42.30
CA ALA A 160 -15.55 -2.85 42.62
C ALA A 160 -16.11 -2.66 44.04
N GLY A 161 -15.31 -2.15 44.98
CA GLY A 161 -15.76 -1.83 46.34
C GLY A 161 -16.59 -0.55 46.46
N VAL A 162 -16.66 0.27 45.41
CA VAL A 162 -17.33 1.58 45.43
C VAL A 162 -18.67 1.51 44.71
N ALA A 163 -18.68 1.01 43.46
CA ALA A 163 -19.88 0.94 42.62
C ALA A 163 -19.79 -0.24 41.62
N PRO A 164 -20.24 -1.44 42.00
CA PRO A 164 -20.13 -2.63 41.16
C PRO A 164 -20.94 -2.52 39.86
N GLU A 165 -22.12 -1.88 39.90
CA GLU A 165 -22.96 -1.65 38.72
C GLU A 165 -22.26 -0.78 37.66
N VAL A 166 -21.55 0.28 38.09
CA VAL A 166 -20.77 1.15 37.19
C VAL A 166 -19.58 0.39 36.60
N THR A 167 -18.93 -0.45 37.40
CA THR A 167 -17.80 -1.29 36.96
C THR A 167 -18.22 -2.25 35.84
N VAL A 168 -19.30 -2.99 36.05
CA VAL A 168 -19.84 -3.93 35.06
C VAL A 168 -20.25 -3.19 33.78
N GLY A 169 -20.91 -2.04 33.91
CA GLY A 169 -21.28 -1.19 32.78
C GLY A 169 -20.07 -0.71 31.98
N ALA A 170 -19.01 -0.25 32.64
CA ALA A 170 -17.78 0.22 32.00
C ALA A 170 -17.06 -0.90 31.23
N ILE A 171 -16.94 -2.11 31.82
CA ILE A 171 -16.35 -3.27 31.16
C ILE A 171 -17.15 -3.65 29.92
N ALA A 172 -18.48 -3.76 30.05
CA ALA A 172 -19.37 -4.13 28.97
C ALA A 172 -19.33 -3.12 27.82
N LEU A 173 -19.35 -1.82 28.15
CA LEU A 173 -19.26 -0.74 27.17
C LEU A 173 -17.93 -0.74 26.44
N PHE A 174 -16.80 -0.87 27.15
CA PHE A 174 -15.49 -0.94 26.52
C PHE A 174 -15.39 -2.14 25.58
N ALA A 175 -15.80 -3.33 26.05
CA ALA A 175 -15.73 -4.55 25.26
C ALA A 175 -16.59 -4.43 23.99
N PHE A 176 -17.82 -3.93 24.13
CA PHE A 176 -18.73 -3.71 23.00
C PHE A 176 -18.17 -2.70 22.00
N VAL A 177 -17.78 -1.50 22.45
CA VAL A 177 -17.28 -0.43 21.57
C VAL A 177 -15.99 -0.88 20.86
N ASN A 178 -15.03 -1.47 21.59
CA ASN A 178 -13.78 -1.90 20.98
C ASN A 178 -14.00 -3.03 19.96
N ALA A 179 -14.80 -4.05 20.32
CA ALA A 179 -15.13 -5.13 19.39
C ALA A 179 -15.86 -4.62 18.15
N PHE A 180 -16.83 -3.72 18.31
CA PHE A 180 -17.58 -3.14 17.22
C PHE A 180 -16.69 -2.28 16.30
N VAL A 181 -15.85 -1.40 16.84
CA VAL A 181 -14.94 -0.57 16.05
C VAL A 181 -13.93 -1.43 15.29
N VAL A 182 -13.32 -2.43 15.95
CA VAL A 182 -12.41 -3.36 15.28
C VAL A 182 -13.12 -4.15 14.19
N PHE A 183 -14.36 -4.59 14.43
CA PHE A 183 -15.18 -5.25 13.42
C PHE A 183 -15.43 -4.31 12.23
N CYS A 184 -15.88 -3.07 12.45
CA CYS A 184 -16.10 -2.08 11.39
C CYS A 184 -14.82 -1.81 10.60
N CYS A 185 -13.70 -1.56 11.26
CA CYS A 185 -12.42 -1.33 10.60
C CYS A 185 -11.99 -2.54 9.77
N ARG A 186 -12.09 -3.75 10.30
CA ARG A 186 -11.72 -4.95 9.54
C ARG A 186 -12.69 -5.27 8.42
N SER A 187 -13.96 -4.99 8.60
CA SER A 187 -14.96 -5.13 7.54
C SER A 187 -14.66 -4.15 6.42
N VAL A 188 -14.47 -2.86 6.71
CA VAL A 188 -14.09 -1.85 5.71
C VAL A 188 -12.78 -2.24 5.02
N VAL A 189 -11.74 -2.62 5.77
CA VAL A 189 -10.48 -3.06 5.19
C VAL A 189 -10.71 -4.26 4.28
N ARG A 190 -11.47 -5.28 4.69
CA ARG A 190 -11.78 -6.44 3.85
C ARG A 190 -12.60 -6.11 2.61
N LEU A 191 -13.53 -5.16 2.71
CA LEU A 191 -14.29 -4.68 1.55
C LEU A 191 -13.36 -3.96 0.56
N VAL A 192 -12.43 -3.14 1.05
CA VAL A 192 -11.43 -2.48 0.19
C VAL A 192 -10.38 -3.46 -0.34
N ASP A 193 -10.07 -4.51 0.42
CA ASP A 193 -9.11 -5.57 0.10
C ASP A 193 -9.69 -6.62 -0.87
N SER A 194 -11.01 -6.69 -1.04
CA SER A 194 -11.66 -7.63 -1.96
C SER A 194 -11.75 -7.11 -3.40
N ASP A 195 -11.52 -5.82 -3.63
CA ASP A 195 -11.51 -5.19 -4.96
C ASP A 195 -10.10 -5.07 -5.57
N VAL A 196 -9.05 -5.52 -4.88
CA VAL A 196 -7.67 -5.49 -5.35
C VAL A 196 -7.09 -6.89 -5.21
N HIS A 197 -6.87 -7.62 -6.32
CA HIS A 197 -6.10 -8.85 -6.24
C HIS A 197 -4.70 -8.50 -5.70
N TYR A 198 -4.31 -9.17 -4.62
CA TYR A 198 -2.98 -9.06 -4.03
C TYR A 198 -1.93 -9.23 -5.14
N GLY A 199 -1.09 -8.21 -5.34
CA GLY A 199 -0.06 -8.22 -6.37
C GLY A 199 -0.37 -7.40 -7.62
N GLU A 200 -1.54 -6.76 -7.75
CA GLU A 200 -1.82 -5.93 -8.92
C GLU A 200 -1.03 -4.62 -8.97
N LEU A 201 -0.65 -4.06 -7.81
CA LEU A 201 0.05 -2.77 -7.73
C LEU A 201 1.43 -2.93 -7.09
N GLU A 202 2.42 -2.28 -7.69
CA GLU A 202 3.78 -2.19 -7.16
C GLU A 202 3.80 -1.23 -5.95
N PRO A 203 4.29 -1.65 -4.76
CA PRO A 203 4.12 -0.90 -3.52
C PRO A 203 4.77 0.49 -3.49
N LEU A 204 5.87 0.69 -4.21
CA LEU A 204 6.60 1.96 -4.18
C LEU A 204 5.89 3.03 -5.02
N THR A 205 5.54 2.69 -6.26
CA THR A 205 5.02 3.61 -7.27
C THR A 205 3.50 3.66 -7.30
N GLY A 206 2.82 2.62 -6.80
CA GLY A 206 1.37 2.48 -6.90
C GLY A 206 0.86 2.24 -8.33
N LEU A 207 1.76 1.87 -9.26
CA LEU A 207 1.45 1.48 -10.64
C LEU A 207 1.18 -0.01 -10.74
N LEU A 208 0.65 -0.49 -11.87
CA LEU A 208 0.42 -1.92 -12.06
C LEU A 208 1.73 -2.71 -12.00
N THR A 209 1.66 -3.95 -11.52
CA THR A 209 2.73 -4.93 -11.73
C THR A 209 2.69 -5.47 -13.17
N ARG A 210 3.75 -6.18 -13.58
CA ARG A 210 3.79 -6.82 -14.91
C ARG A 210 2.61 -7.76 -15.11
N ASP A 211 2.35 -8.62 -14.15
CA ASP A 211 1.31 -9.65 -14.25
C ASP A 211 -0.08 -9.02 -14.41
N ALA A 212 -0.39 -8.01 -13.60
CA ALA A 212 -1.67 -7.30 -13.67
C ALA A 212 -1.81 -6.43 -14.92
N PHE A 213 -0.71 -5.89 -15.43
CA PHE A 213 -0.70 -5.25 -16.74
C PHE A 213 -1.06 -6.24 -17.83
N SER A 214 -0.37 -7.38 -17.89
CA SER A 214 -0.61 -8.40 -18.90
C SER A 214 -2.04 -8.95 -18.85
N GLU A 215 -2.59 -9.19 -17.66
CA GLU A 215 -3.98 -9.63 -17.48
C GLU A 215 -5.01 -8.59 -17.97
N ARG A 216 -4.79 -7.31 -17.66
CA ARG A 216 -5.68 -6.22 -18.10
C ARG A 216 -5.58 -5.99 -19.61
N VAL A 217 -4.39 -6.09 -20.20
CA VAL A 217 -4.22 -5.99 -21.67
C VAL A 217 -4.84 -7.21 -22.35
N ALA A 218 -4.68 -8.41 -21.82
CA ALA A 218 -5.34 -9.61 -22.33
C ALA A 218 -6.86 -9.44 -22.37
N THR A 219 -7.46 -8.80 -21.36
CA THR A 219 -8.89 -8.45 -21.35
C THR A 219 -9.27 -7.40 -22.40
N VAL A 220 -8.35 -6.52 -22.80
CA VAL A 220 -8.58 -5.56 -23.89
C VAL A 220 -8.54 -6.27 -25.24
N VAL A 221 -7.64 -7.25 -25.42
CA VAL A 221 -7.49 -8.07 -26.63
C VAL A 221 -8.70 -8.98 -26.85
N THR A 222 -9.27 -9.57 -25.80
CA THR A 222 -10.43 -10.49 -25.93
C THR A 222 -11.77 -9.81 -26.16
N ARG A 223 -11.85 -8.48 -26.04
CA ARG A 223 -13.09 -7.75 -26.29
C ARG A 223 -13.36 -7.67 -27.77
N ASP A 224 -14.34 -8.46 -28.21
CA ASP A 224 -14.89 -8.40 -29.55
C ASP A 224 -15.37 -6.99 -29.88
N ARG A 225 -14.80 -6.42 -30.95
CA ARG A 225 -14.98 -5.01 -31.36
C ARG A 225 -14.88 -4.92 -32.87
N ASP A 226 -15.98 -4.53 -33.50
CA ASP A 226 -16.09 -4.19 -34.94
C ASP A 226 -15.37 -2.89 -35.34
N ASP A 227 -14.36 -2.43 -34.58
CA ASP A 227 -13.77 -1.10 -34.76
C ASP A 227 -12.30 -1.21 -35.20
N ASP A 228 -11.89 -0.38 -36.17
CA ASP A 228 -10.53 -0.32 -36.79
C ASP A 228 -9.48 0.27 -35.84
N ARG A 229 -9.42 -0.24 -34.60
CA ARG A 229 -8.50 0.25 -33.57
C ARG A 229 -7.24 -0.60 -33.50
N PHE A 230 -6.17 0.06 -33.10
CA PHE A 230 -4.86 -0.52 -32.88
C PHE A 230 -4.54 -0.55 -31.38
N LEU A 231 -3.93 -1.62 -30.91
CA LEU A 231 -3.29 -1.69 -29.60
C LEU A 231 -1.84 -1.26 -29.73
N ALA A 232 -1.44 -0.23 -28.98
CA ALA A 232 -0.06 0.15 -28.81
C ALA A 232 0.44 -0.34 -27.45
N ILE A 233 1.55 -1.09 -27.45
CA ILE A 233 2.33 -1.38 -26.24
C ILE A 233 3.63 -0.58 -26.31
N VAL A 234 3.89 0.21 -25.28
CA VAL A 234 5.05 1.09 -25.17
C VAL A 234 5.86 0.69 -23.93
N VAL A 235 7.15 0.44 -24.12
CA VAL A 235 8.13 0.26 -23.04
C VAL A 235 8.93 1.55 -22.91
N VAL A 236 8.93 2.14 -21.71
CA VAL A 236 9.73 3.31 -21.37
C VAL A 236 10.83 2.88 -20.41
N SER A 237 12.08 2.97 -20.84
CA SER A 237 13.25 2.60 -20.03
C SER A 237 14.10 3.83 -19.74
N LEU A 238 14.26 4.18 -18.46
CA LEU A 238 15.00 5.39 -18.06
C LEU A 238 16.50 5.22 -18.33
N ASP A 239 17.08 6.19 -19.02
CA ASP A 239 18.50 6.23 -19.33
C ASP A 239 19.28 6.72 -18.10
N SER A 240 20.46 6.12 -17.88
CA SER A 240 21.37 6.45 -16.77
C SER A 240 20.76 6.37 -15.36
N PHE A 241 19.67 5.62 -15.17
CA PHE A 241 19.05 5.44 -13.85
C PHE A 241 20.01 4.81 -12.82
N SER A 242 20.85 3.87 -13.25
CA SER A 242 21.88 3.27 -12.39
C SER A 242 22.87 4.30 -11.84
N LEU A 243 23.23 5.31 -12.62
CA LEU A 243 24.11 6.41 -12.18
C LEU A 243 23.40 7.28 -11.13
N LEU A 244 22.11 7.56 -11.32
CA LEU A 244 21.32 8.28 -10.32
C LEU A 244 21.26 7.51 -9.00
N THR A 245 21.03 6.20 -9.05
CA THR A 245 21.02 5.36 -7.85
C THR A 245 22.40 5.29 -7.19
N ALA A 246 23.48 5.25 -7.99
CA ALA A 246 24.85 5.28 -7.47
C ALA A 246 25.19 6.60 -6.74
N MET A 247 24.66 7.74 -7.20
CA MET A 247 24.92 9.06 -6.59
C MET A 247 23.95 9.40 -5.45
N GLY A 248 22.67 9.07 -5.59
CA GLY A 248 21.59 9.44 -4.67
C GLY A 248 21.21 8.34 -3.67
N GLY A 249 21.85 7.19 -3.76
CA GLY A 249 21.49 5.98 -3.01
C GLY A 249 20.12 5.44 -3.39
N GLU A 250 19.72 4.36 -2.71
CA GLU A 250 18.43 3.69 -2.91
C GLU A 250 17.24 4.65 -2.74
N ALA A 251 17.34 5.57 -1.77
CA ALA A 251 16.31 6.58 -1.53
C ALA A 251 16.14 7.54 -2.72
N GLY A 252 17.23 7.99 -3.35
CA GLY A 252 17.18 8.84 -4.53
C GLY A 252 16.58 8.12 -5.74
N GLY A 253 16.98 6.87 -5.98
CA GLY A 253 16.39 6.02 -7.02
C GLY A 253 14.89 5.83 -6.83
N ASN A 254 14.47 5.55 -5.59
CA ASN A 254 13.06 5.38 -5.25
C ASN A 254 12.24 6.66 -5.45
N GLN A 255 12.78 7.83 -5.09
CA GLN A 255 12.11 9.11 -5.35
C GLN A 255 11.98 9.41 -6.85
N ALA A 256 12.99 9.07 -7.65
CA ALA A 256 12.92 9.22 -9.10
C ALA A 256 11.85 8.32 -9.72
N ARG A 257 11.77 7.05 -9.29
CA ARG A 257 10.73 6.11 -9.73
C ARG A 257 9.32 6.63 -9.45
N VAL A 258 9.07 7.11 -8.23
CA VAL A 258 7.77 7.67 -7.85
C VAL A 258 7.45 8.93 -8.66
N ALA A 259 8.40 9.85 -8.79
CA ALA A 259 8.19 11.11 -9.50
C ALA A 259 7.90 10.89 -11.00
N VAL A 260 8.67 10.02 -11.66
CA VAL A 260 8.45 9.69 -13.07
C VAL A 260 7.13 8.94 -13.25
N GLY A 261 6.86 7.92 -12.43
CA GLY A 261 5.61 7.15 -12.50
C GLY A 261 4.37 8.03 -12.38
N GLN A 262 4.38 8.99 -11.45
CA GLN A 262 3.29 9.96 -11.31
C GLN A 262 3.12 10.86 -12.54
N ARG A 263 4.23 11.37 -13.10
CA ARG A 263 4.20 12.21 -14.31
C ARG A 263 3.68 11.47 -15.54
N LEU A 264 4.09 10.21 -15.71
CA LEU A 264 3.56 9.35 -16.77
C LEU A 264 2.05 9.13 -16.59
N ARG A 265 1.59 8.83 -15.37
CA ARG A 265 0.16 8.67 -15.05
C ARG A 265 -0.66 9.91 -15.40
N GLU A 266 -0.17 11.11 -15.07
CA GLU A 266 -0.82 12.40 -15.36
C GLU A 266 -0.87 12.71 -16.87
N THR A 267 0.09 12.17 -17.64
CA THR A 267 0.22 12.39 -19.08
C THR A 267 -0.73 11.50 -19.89
N LEU A 268 -1.01 10.31 -19.38
CA LEU A 268 -1.83 9.30 -20.04
C LEU A 268 -3.32 9.60 -19.89
N ARG A 269 -4.11 9.15 -20.87
CA ARG A 269 -5.57 9.23 -20.79
C ARG A 269 -6.12 8.20 -19.81
N ARG A 270 -7.35 8.41 -19.36
CA ARG A 270 -7.98 7.60 -18.30
C ARG A 270 -8.00 6.09 -18.58
N ASP A 271 -8.14 5.70 -19.84
CA ASP A 271 -8.29 4.30 -20.25
C ASP A 271 -6.96 3.62 -20.59
N ALA A 272 -5.84 4.37 -20.60
CA ALA A 272 -4.52 3.80 -20.80
C ALA A 272 -4.06 3.06 -19.54
N LEU A 273 -3.42 1.91 -19.74
CA LEU A 273 -2.82 1.12 -18.67
C LEU A 273 -1.36 1.54 -18.47
N LEU A 274 -0.92 1.61 -17.21
CA LEU A 274 0.46 1.96 -16.84
C LEU A 274 0.95 1.02 -15.74
N ALA A 275 2.11 0.42 -15.97
CA ALA A 275 2.76 -0.51 -15.06
C ALA A 275 4.22 -0.15 -14.83
N HIS A 276 4.76 -0.62 -13.71
CA HIS A 276 6.18 -0.53 -13.37
C HIS A 276 6.75 -1.95 -13.23
N VAL A 277 7.70 -2.32 -14.09
CA VAL A 277 8.06 -3.73 -14.32
C VAL A 277 9.53 -4.07 -14.01
N GLY A 278 10.39 -3.06 -13.88
CA GLY A 278 11.79 -3.22 -13.49
C GLY A 278 12.29 -1.99 -12.75
N GLU A 279 13.58 -1.92 -12.40
CA GLU A 279 14.10 -0.78 -11.63
C GLU A 279 13.90 0.59 -12.31
N SER A 280 13.88 0.60 -13.64
CA SER A 280 13.83 1.80 -14.47
C SER A 280 12.83 1.70 -15.62
N GLU A 281 11.93 0.71 -15.59
CA GLU A 281 11.11 0.34 -16.73
C GLU A 281 9.61 0.41 -16.44
N TYR A 282 8.90 1.03 -17.38
CA TYR A 282 7.46 1.20 -17.35
C TYR A 282 6.84 0.60 -18.61
N LEU A 283 5.70 -0.07 -18.45
CA LEU A 283 4.87 -0.53 -19.55
C LEU A 283 3.62 0.33 -19.66
N ILE A 284 3.26 0.69 -20.88
CA ILE A 284 2.05 1.41 -21.19
C ILE A 284 1.30 0.65 -22.28
N ALA A 285 -0.01 0.48 -22.12
CA ALA A 285 -0.87 -0.02 -23.17
C ALA A 285 -1.98 1.00 -23.43
N ASP A 286 -2.17 1.33 -24.70
CA ASP A 286 -3.19 2.28 -25.11
C ASP A 286 -3.77 1.91 -26.49
N THR A 287 -4.96 2.42 -26.81
CA THR A 287 -5.66 2.11 -28.09
C THR A 287 -5.81 3.33 -29.00
N PHE A 288 -5.46 3.17 -30.27
CA PHE A 288 -5.46 4.25 -31.25
C PHE A 288 -6.36 3.92 -32.44
N SER A 289 -6.74 4.94 -33.21
CA SER A 289 -7.43 4.78 -34.50
C SER A 289 -6.45 4.66 -35.68
N SER A 290 -5.15 4.66 -35.41
CA SER A 290 -4.08 4.62 -36.41
C SER A 290 -2.87 3.88 -35.87
N THR A 291 -2.00 3.45 -36.77
CA THR A 291 -0.69 2.88 -36.45
C THR A 291 0.31 3.90 -35.90
N ASP A 292 0.04 5.20 -36.08
CA ASP A 292 0.92 6.27 -35.63
C ASP A 292 0.77 6.53 -34.13
N ALA A 293 1.78 6.12 -33.36
CA ALA A 293 1.91 6.38 -31.93
C ALA A 293 2.91 7.51 -31.59
N SER A 294 3.42 8.24 -32.59
CA SER A 294 4.47 9.25 -32.44
C SER A 294 4.10 10.34 -31.42
N VAL A 295 2.85 10.82 -31.48
CA VAL A 295 2.33 11.85 -30.55
C VAL A 295 2.38 11.37 -29.10
N LEU A 296 2.06 10.10 -28.84
CA LEU A 296 2.16 9.54 -27.50
C LEU A 296 3.64 9.46 -27.09
N THR A 297 4.50 8.91 -27.93
CA THR A 297 5.92 8.69 -27.59
C THR A 297 6.69 10.00 -27.39
N ASP A 298 6.42 11.03 -28.19
CA ASP A 298 7.01 12.37 -28.04
C ASP A 298 6.58 13.01 -26.71
N ARG A 299 5.30 12.86 -26.38
CA ARG A 299 4.76 13.34 -25.10
C ARG A 299 5.41 12.60 -23.93
N LEU A 300 5.57 11.28 -24.01
CA LEU A 300 6.24 10.47 -22.98
C LEU A 300 7.71 10.88 -22.82
N GLN A 301 8.45 11.08 -23.91
CA GLN A 301 9.82 11.60 -23.87
C GLN A 301 9.87 12.96 -23.16
N HIS A 302 8.99 13.88 -23.53
CA HIS A 302 8.91 15.20 -22.90
C HIS A 302 8.59 15.11 -21.41
N THR A 303 7.65 14.24 -21.03
CA THR A 303 7.25 14.00 -19.64
C THR A 303 8.42 13.48 -18.80
N VAL A 304 9.18 12.50 -19.28
CA VAL A 304 10.36 12.00 -18.54
C VAL A 304 11.41 13.09 -18.41
N ARG A 305 11.70 13.84 -19.49
CA ARG A 305 12.72 14.90 -19.50
C ARG A 305 12.41 16.05 -18.56
N THR A 306 11.12 16.35 -18.37
CA THR A 306 10.64 17.44 -17.50
C THR A 306 10.31 17.00 -16.08
N ALA A 307 10.31 15.69 -15.81
CA ALA A 307 10.16 15.16 -14.46
C ALA A 307 11.32 15.61 -13.55
N PRO A 308 11.11 15.60 -12.21
CA PRO A 308 12.22 15.73 -11.26
C PRO A 308 13.36 14.77 -11.63
N PHE A 309 14.60 15.13 -11.29
CA PHE A 309 15.83 14.40 -11.63
C PHE A 309 16.30 14.48 -13.09
N ARG A 310 15.53 15.10 -14.00
CA ARG A 310 15.94 15.41 -15.40
C ARG A 310 16.53 14.20 -16.14
N LEU A 311 15.92 13.03 -15.92
CA LEU A 311 16.29 11.80 -16.62
C LEU A 311 15.87 11.89 -18.09
N THR A 312 16.43 11.00 -18.89
CA THR A 312 15.98 10.77 -20.27
C THR A 312 15.48 9.34 -20.41
N ALA A 313 14.82 9.00 -21.51
CA ALA A 313 14.30 7.66 -21.71
C ALA A 313 14.51 7.19 -23.15
N SER A 314 14.81 5.91 -23.26
CA SER A 314 14.72 5.14 -24.50
C SER A 314 13.37 4.44 -24.54
N ILE A 315 12.61 4.65 -25.62
CA ILE A 315 11.24 4.18 -25.76
C ILE A 315 11.15 3.18 -26.90
N GLY A 316 10.54 2.02 -26.66
CA GLY A 316 10.22 1.04 -27.68
C GLY A 316 8.72 0.87 -27.78
N THR A 317 8.18 0.93 -28.99
CA THR A 317 6.74 0.85 -29.24
C THR A 317 6.42 -0.23 -30.24
N VAL A 318 5.36 -0.98 -30.01
CA VAL A 318 4.73 -1.85 -31.01
C VAL A 318 3.26 -1.44 -31.15
N VAL A 319 2.77 -1.42 -32.37
CA VAL A 319 1.37 -1.11 -32.68
C VAL A 319 0.80 -2.21 -33.56
N ALA A 320 -0.26 -2.88 -33.11
CA ALA A 320 -0.89 -3.99 -33.82
C ALA A 320 -2.41 -3.77 -33.97
N PRO A 321 -3.04 -4.20 -35.10
CA PRO A 321 -4.48 -4.11 -35.28
C PRO A 321 -5.20 -4.97 -34.25
N LEU A 322 -6.16 -4.42 -33.50
CA LEU A 322 -6.82 -5.14 -32.41
C LEU A 322 -7.64 -6.33 -32.93
N ALA A 323 -8.25 -6.18 -34.11
CA ALA A 323 -9.08 -7.20 -34.75
C ALA A 323 -8.29 -8.50 -35.04
N GLU A 324 -7.01 -8.38 -35.41
CA GLU A 324 -6.15 -9.54 -35.71
C GLU A 324 -5.73 -10.32 -34.46
N LEU A 325 -5.84 -9.69 -33.28
CA LEU A 325 -5.46 -10.31 -32.00
C LEU A 325 -6.60 -11.13 -31.39
N VAL A 326 -7.85 -10.91 -31.84
CA VAL A 326 -9.03 -11.63 -31.34
C VAL A 326 -8.96 -13.11 -31.74
N GLY A 327 -9.46 -14.00 -30.89
CA GLY A 327 -9.48 -15.44 -31.15
C GLY A 327 -8.19 -16.19 -30.85
N HIS A 328 -7.12 -15.48 -30.47
CA HIS A 328 -5.83 -16.06 -30.11
C HIS A 328 -5.62 -16.09 -28.59
N PRO A 329 -4.73 -16.96 -28.06
CA PRO A 329 -4.38 -16.96 -26.64
C PRO A 329 -3.87 -15.58 -26.20
N PRO A 330 -4.65 -14.83 -25.40
CA PRO A 330 -4.42 -13.39 -25.24
C PRO A 330 -3.16 -13.09 -24.44
N HIS A 331 -2.75 -13.99 -23.54
CA HIS A 331 -1.52 -13.84 -22.77
C HIS A 331 -0.26 -14.01 -23.63
N ASP A 332 -0.27 -14.96 -24.56
CA ASP A 332 0.87 -15.23 -25.43
C ASP A 332 1.09 -14.06 -26.41
N VAL A 333 -0.01 -13.55 -27.00
CA VAL A 333 0.00 -12.35 -27.85
C VAL A 333 0.55 -11.14 -27.08
N VAL A 334 0.09 -10.92 -25.85
CA VAL A 334 0.55 -9.78 -25.03
C VAL A 334 2.04 -9.89 -24.71
N GLU A 335 2.52 -11.08 -24.34
CA GLU A 335 3.94 -11.30 -24.04
C GLU A 335 4.82 -11.12 -25.29
N GLU A 336 4.34 -11.55 -26.47
CA GLU A 336 5.03 -11.34 -27.74
C GLU A 336 5.12 -9.83 -28.08
N LEU A 337 4.02 -9.09 -27.93
CA LEU A 337 4.02 -7.64 -28.14
C LEU A 337 4.95 -6.90 -27.16
N ILE A 338 4.95 -7.26 -25.88
CA ILE A 338 5.88 -6.73 -24.88
C ILE A 338 7.33 -7.05 -25.29
N THR A 339 7.59 -8.25 -25.81
CA THR A 339 8.91 -8.66 -26.27
C THR A 339 9.40 -7.80 -27.44
N ILE A 340 8.56 -7.59 -28.47
CA ILE A 340 8.88 -6.72 -29.61
C ILE A 340 9.17 -5.28 -29.14
N ALA A 341 8.32 -4.73 -28.28
CA ALA A 341 8.52 -3.39 -27.74
C ALA A 341 9.80 -3.29 -26.88
N SER A 342 10.17 -4.34 -26.15
CA SER A 342 11.44 -4.40 -25.40
C SER A 342 12.66 -4.46 -26.34
N THR A 343 12.56 -5.21 -27.45
CA THR A 343 13.58 -5.20 -28.51
C THR A 343 13.75 -3.79 -29.09
N ASN A 344 12.66 -3.04 -29.28
CA ASN A 344 12.72 -1.66 -29.75
C ASN A 344 13.42 -0.72 -28.76
N VAL A 345 13.27 -0.92 -27.44
CA VAL A 345 14.08 -0.20 -26.44
C VAL A 345 15.57 -0.51 -26.60
N TYR A 346 15.92 -1.77 -26.81
CA TYR A 346 17.31 -2.16 -27.05
C TYR A 346 17.89 -1.47 -28.29
N LEU A 347 17.12 -1.41 -29.39
CA LEU A 347 17.49 -0.68 -30.60
C LEU A 347 17.66 0.82 -30.33
N ALA A 348 16.73 1.44 -29.60
CA ALA A 348 16.80 2.85 -29.22
C ALA A 348 18.09 3.15 -28.44
N ARG A 349 18.45 2.30 -27.47
CA ARG A 349 19.70 2.42 -26.70
C ARG A 349 20.94 2.23 -27.57
N ARG A 350 20.95 1.22 -28.44
CA ARG A 350 22.05 0.97 -29.38
C ARG A 350 22.29 2.15 -30.33
N ASN A 351 21.21 2.86 -30.70
CA ASN A 351 21.26 4.01 -31.58
C ASN A 351 21.57 5.34 -30.85
N GLY A 352 22.04 5.30 -29.61
CA GLY A 352 22.47 6.48 -28.85
C GLY A 352 21.53 6.93 -27.74
N GLY A 353 20.46 6.18 -27.47
CA GLY A 353 19.48 6.47 -26.41
C GLY A 353 18.61 7.70 -26.70
N GLN A 354 17.81 8.09 -25.71
CA GLN A 354 16.95 9.28 -25.74
C GLN A 354 16.07 9.40 -27.01
N ARG A 355 15.55 8.26 -27.47
CA ARG A 355 14.80 8.16 -28.71
C ARG A 355 13.74 7.09 -28.64
N THR A 356 12.93 7.07 -29.69
CA THR A 356 11.85 6.12 -29.86
C THR A 356 12.10 5.25 -31.08
N GLU A 357 11.93 3.94 -30.93
CA GLU A 357 11.86 2.98 -32.04
C GLU A 357 10.45 2.36 -32.05
N THR A 358 9.83 2.26 -33.23
CA THR A 358 8.45 1.80 -33.38
C THR A 358 8.34 0.71 -34.44
N THR A 359 7.62 -0.36 -34.11
CA THR A 359 7.20 -1.39 -35.06
C THR A 359 5.69 -1.31 -35.24
N ALA A 360 5.23 -1.08 -36.47
CA ALA A 360 3.81 -1.10 -36.81
C ALA A 360 3.48 -2.40 -37.54
N ASN A 361 2.34 -3.01 -37.19
CA ASN A 361 1.82 -4.25 -37.76
C ASN A 361 2.89 -5.38 -37.80
N PRO A 362 3.38 -5.81 -36.62
CA PRO A 362 4.35 -6.90 -36.57
C PRO A 362 3.74 -8.20 -37.06
N GLU A 363 4.54 -9.04 -37.72
CA GLU A 363 4.19 -10.45 -37.89
C GLU A 363 4.36 -11.17 -36.55
N LEU A 364 3.26 -11.65 -35.97
CA LEU A 364 3.23 -12.35 -34.70
C LEU A 364 3.28 -13.87 -34.91
N THR A 365 4.19 -14.53 -34.23
CA THR A 365 4.37 -15.98 -34.25
C THR A 365 3.19 -16.68 -33.58
N SER A 366 2.65 -16.09 -32.50
CA SER A 366 1.46 -16.57 -31.79
C SER A 366 0.21 -16.66 -32.66
N LEU A 367 0.13 -15.90 -33.76
CA LEU A 367 -0.95 -15.97 -34.74
C LEU A 367 -0.78 -17.11 -35.76
N ARG A 368 0.43 -17.68 -35.90
CA ARG A 368 0.71 -18.78 -36.86
C ARG A 368 0.45 -20.15 -36.26
N GLU A 369 0.67 -20.34 -34.97
CA GLU A 369 0.54 -21.65 -34.32
C GLU A 369 -0.92 -22.13 -34.20
N THR A 370 -1.89 -21.21 -34.20
CA THR A 370 -3.33 -21.50 -34.15
C THR A 370 -3.91 -21.87 -35.52
N ASN A 371 -3.40 -21.28 -36.62
CA ASN A 371 -3.86 -21.57 -37.99
C ASN A 371 -3.27 -22.85 -38.59
N GLY A 372 -2.37 -23.55 -37.89
CA GLY A 372 -1.74 -24.79 -38.35
C GLY A 372 -2.54 -26.07 -38.10
N TRP A 373 -3.77 -25.97 -37.59
CA TRP A 373 -4.60 -27.11 -37.16
C TRP A 373 -5.94 -27.26 -37.91
N ASP A 374 -6.08 -26.72 -39.12
CA ASP A 374 -7.24 -27.01 -39.97
C ASP A 374 -6.84 -27.50 -41.38
N ASP A 375 -7.30 -28.72 -41.67
CA ASP A 375 -7.81 -29.22 -42.97
C ASP A 375 -6.97 -30.00 -44.01
N ASP A 376 -5.82 -30.60 -43.68
CA ASP A 376 -5.09 -31.47 -44.65
C ASP A 376 -5.01 -32.97 -44.31
N ASP A 377 -5.59 -33.44 -43.20
CA ASP A 377 -5.40 -34.85 -42.74
C ASP A 377 -6.70 -35.67 -42.55
N LEU A 378 -7.81 -35.27 -43.18
CA LEU A 378 -9.08 -36.05 -43.16
C LEU A 378 -9.55 -36.60 -44.51
N THR A 379 -8.72 -36.56 -45.55
CA THR A 379 -8.98 -37.34 -46.78
C THR A 379 -7.72 -38.00 -47.33
N ALA A 380 -7.41 -39.19 -46.82
CA ALA A 380 -6.63 -40.21 -47.54
C ALA A 380 -7.00 -41.61 -47.08
#